data_AF-A0A0C3EV13-F1
#
_entry.id   AF-A0A0C3EV13-F1
#
_cell.length_a   1.000
_cell.length_b   1.000
_cell.length_c   1.000
_cell.angle_alpha   90.00
_cell.angle_beta   90.00
_cell.angle_gamma   90.00
#
_symmetry.space_group_name_H-M   'P 1'
#
loop_
_entity.id
_entity.type
_entity.pdbx_description
1 polymer ?
#
loop_
_entity_poly.entity_id
_entity_poly.type
_entity_poly.pdbx_seq_one_letter_code
_entity_poly.pdbx_strand_id
1 'polypeptide(L)'
;MFSQKLQDFTEETCKNFDTVETDKEYQAQKRAEARQESGSGRDGDEESGTSSGKRSHHFNLMTPKLHFLGDYVAQIRALGTTDSFTSQIVNDFGANFNIKPSKCGMNTRKNNAVPQIVNMDVRESAHHRMEADLRVWDNDTPVMTADIDTLMSGNHHHIAKDESLATWHHVGDWLEKHHGDPACKNFLPRLKVHILAW
;
A
#
# COMPACT_ATOMS: atom_id res chain seq x y z
N MET A 1 -1.09 -29.48 -21.09
CA MET A 1 -2.21 -28.90 -21.87
C MET A 1 -2.05 -27.40 -22.12
N PHE A 2 -1.74 -26.55 -21.13
CA PHE A 2 -1.61 -25.10 -21.37
C PHE A 2 -0.31 -24.66 -22.07
N SER A 3 0.84 -25.19 -21.66
CA SER A 3 2.14 -24.88 -22.27
C SER A 3 2.17 -25.20 -23.77
N GLN A 4 1.56 -26.33 -24.16
CA GLN A 4 1.44 -26.73 -25.57
C GLN A 4 0.61 -25.73 -26.39
N LYS A 5 -0.49 -25.21 -25.82
CA LYS A 5 -1.28 -24.16 -26.48
C LYS A 5 -0.53 -22.85 -26.67
N LEU A 6 0.38 -22.50 -25.75
CA LEU A 6 1.27 -21.34 -25.92
C LEU A 6 2.34 -21.58 -26.99
N GLN A 7 2.82 -22.81 -27.13
CA GLN A 7 3.71 -23.20 -28.22
C GLN A 7 3.00 -23.10 -29.57
N ASP A 8 1.80 -23.69 -29.68
CA ASP A 8 0.95 -23.58 -30.88
C ASP A 8 0.68 -22.10 -31.25
N PHE A 9 0.32 -21.27 -30.26
CA PHE A 9 0.10 -19.83 -30.47
C PHE A 9 1.35 -19.13 -31.02
N THR A 10 2.54 -19.48 -30.52
CA THR A 10 3.79 -18.88 -30.98
C THR A 10 4.15 -19.32 -32.39
N GLU A 11 3.91 -20.59 -32.71
CA GLU A 11 4.27 -21.15 -34.00
C GLU A 11 3.29 -20.79 -35.12
N GLU A 12 2.00 -20.69 -34.81
CA GLU A 12 0.94 -20.47 -35.80
C GLU A 12 0.43 -19.03 -35.81
N THR A 13 0.28 -18.40 -34.64
CA THR A 13 -0.30 -17.05 -34.55
C THR A 13 0.79 -15.99 -34.63
N CYS A 14 1.82 -16.05 -33.78
CA CYS A 14 2.85 -15.00 -33.75
C CYS A 14 3.63 -14.86 -35.06
N LYS A 15 3.77 -15.92 -35.87
CA LYS A 15 4.41 -15.83 -37.20
C LYS A 15 3.56 -15.08 -38.23
N ASN A 16 2.25 -15.00 -38.01
CA ASN A 16 1.31 -14.41 -38.95
C ASN A 16 1.04 -12.92 -38.68
N PHE A 17 1.55 -12.39 -37.56
CA PHE A 17 1.35 -11.00 -37.17
C PHE A 17 2.70 -10.33 -36.89
N ASP A 18 3.03 -9.31 -37.67
CA ASP A 18 4.16 -8.42 -37.40
C ASP A 18 3.79 -7.46 -36.26
N THR A 19 4.11 -7.86 -35.03
CA THR A 19 3.87 -7.05 -33.84
C THR A 19 5.02 -6.08 -33.60
N VAL A 20 4.66 -4.81 -33.44
CA VAL A 20 5.58 -3.70 -33.13
C VAL A 20 5.12 -2.98 -31.86
N GLU A 21 6.03 -2.23 -31.24
CA GLU A 21 5.72 -1.41 -30.08
C GLU A 21 4.54 -0.46 -30.34
N THR A 22 3.74 -0.28 -29.30
CA THR A 22 2.69 0.75 -29.32
C THR A 22 3.30 2.15 -29.26
N ASP A 23 2.56 3.17 -29.69
CA ASP A 23 3.02 4.57 -29.58
C ASP A 23 3.37 4.96 -28.14
N LYS A 24 2.64 4.41 -27.16
CA LYS A 24 2.89 4.67 -25.73
C LYS A 24 4.23 4.09 -25.28
N GLU A 25 4.54 2.86 -25.67
CA GLU A 25 5.81 2.19 -25.34
C GLU A 25 6.98 2.89 -26.02
N TYR A 26 6.84 3.22 -27.32
CA TYR A 26 7.86 3.97 -28.06
C TYR A 26 8.17 5.33 -27.41
N GLN A 27 7.15 6.09 -27.03
CA GLN A 27 7.33 7.37 -26.33
C GLN A 27 7.90 7.20 -24.92
N ALA A 28 7.57 6.11 -24.22
CA ALA A 28 8.18 5.80 -22.92
C ALA A 28 9.67 5.48 -23.06
N GLN A 29 10.04 4.69 -24.08
CA GLN A 29 11.42 4.39 -24.41
C GLN A 29 12.21 5.66 -24.74
N LYS A 30 11.71 6.52 -25.65
CA LYS A 30 12.39 7.78 -26.00
C LYS A 30 12.61 8.70 -24.80
N ARG A 31 11.64 8.76 -23.88
CA ARG A 31 11.80 9.50 -22.61
C ARG A 31 12.85 8.87 -21.68
N ALA A 32 12.98 7.55 -21.68
CA ALA A 32 14.01 6.87 -20.90
C ALA A 32 15.41 7.08 -21.48
N GLU A 33 15.56 6.98 -22.81
CA GLU A 33 16.79 7.29 -23.54
C GLU A 33 17.26 8.72 -23.24
N ALA A 34 16.37 9.71 -23.41
CA ALA A 34 16.69 11.11 -23.11
C ALA A 34 17.10 11.36 -21.63
N ARG A 35 16.51 10.60 -20.68
CA ARG A 35 16.92 10.67 -19.27
C ARG A 35 18.32 10.08 -19.05
N GLN A 36 18.64 8.98 -19.72
CA GLN A 36 19.97 8.37 -19.64
C GLN A 36 21.04 9.27 -20.25
N GLU A 37 20.75 9.91 -21.39
CA GLU A 37 21.62 10.90 -22.02
C GLU A 37 21.85 12.12 -21.11
N SER A 38 20.79 12.65 -20.46
CA SER A 38 20.93 13.78 -19.54
C SER A 38 21.67 13.46 -18.23
N GLY A 39 21.75 12.18 -17.85
CA GLY A 39 22.39 11.71 -16.62
C GLY A 39 23.79 11.13 -16.81
N SER A 40 24.20 10.86 -18.05
CA SER A 40 25.52 10.31 -18.37
C SER A 40 26.30 11.33 -19.19
N GLY A 41 27.14 12.13 -18.51
CA GLY A 41 28.21 12.87 -19.19
C GLY A 41 29.27 11.91 -19.72
N ARG A 42 28.95 11.13 -20.75
CA ARG A 42 29.89 10.27 -21.45
C ARG A 42 29.99 10.76 -22.89
N ASP A 43 31.11 11.42 -23.15
CA ASP A 43 31.63 11.67 -24.48
C ASP A 43 31.83 10.34 -25.22
N GLY A 44 31.40 10.32 -26.48
CA GLY A 44 32.08 9.62 -27.55
C GLY A 44 31.77 8.12 -27.73
N ASP A 45 31.09 7.87 -28.85
CA ASP A 45 31.36 6.79 -29.79
C ASP A 45 31.08 5.34 -29.35
N GLU A 46 29.95 4.80 -29.84
CA GLU A 46 30.00 3.55 -30.61
C GLU A 46 28.71 3.38 -31.42
N GLU A 47 28.93 3.28 -32.73
CA GLU A 47 27.99 2.97 -33.79
C GLU A 47 27.35 1.59 -33.54
N SER A 48 26.12 1.57 -33.02
CA SER A 48 25.27 0.37 -33.07
C SER A 48 23.96 0.80 -33.69
N GLY A 49 23.78 0.42 -34.95
CA GLY A 49 22.63 0.75 -35.78
C GLY A 49 21.32 0.45 -35.05
N THR A 50 20.72 1.47 -34.46
CA THR A 50 19.40 1.38 -33.87
C THR A 50 18.44 2.01 -34.86
N SER A 51 17.61 1.17 -35.46
CA SER A 51 16.48 1.57 -36.27
C SER A 51 15.73 2.71 -35.55
N SER A 52 15.65 3.88 -36.19
CA SER A 52 14.99 5.11 -35.71
C SER A 52 13.47 4.96 -35.52
N GLY A 53 12.95 3.74 -35.44
CA GLY A 53 11.52 3.43 -35.41
C GLY A 53 11.11 2.57 -34.23
N LYS A 54 9.82 2.25 -34.19
CA LYS A 54 9.22 1.30 -33.26
C LYS A 54 9.93 -0.05 -33.37
N ARG A 55 10.28 -0.64 -32.23
CA ARG A 55 10.91 -1.97 -32.24
C ARG A 55 9.86 -3.04 -32.52
N SER A 56 10.26 -4.11 -33.20
CA SER A 56 9.44 -5.31 -33.30
C SER A 56 9.41 -6.02 -31.95
N HIS A 57 8.25 -6.53 -31.56
CA HIS A 57 8.05 -7.18 -30.27
C HIS A 57 7.43 -8.56 -30.45
N HIS A 58 8.25 -9.61 -30.34
CA HIS A 58 7.79 -11.01 -30.34
C HIS A 58 7.40 -11.50 -28.95
N PHE A 59 6.51 -12.50 -28.89
CA PHE A 59 6.18 -13.21 -27.65
C PHE A 59 7.33 -14.14 -27.23
N ASN A 60 7.75 -14.09 -25.96
CA ASN A 60 8.89 -14.87 -25.45
C ASN A 60 8.43 -15.97 -24.48
N LEU A 61 8.52 -17.23 -24.93
CA LEU A 61 8.18 -18.43 -24.14
C LEU A 61 9.20 -18.79 -23.05
N MET A 62 10.45 -18.31 -23.16
CA MET A 62 11.52 -18.62 -22.21
C MET A 62 11.42 -17.81 -20.92
N THR A 63 10.31 -17.09 -20.73
CA THR A 63 10.06 -16.37 -19.48
C THR A 63 9.88 -17.37 -18.33
N PRO A 64 10.65 -17.26 -17.23
CA PRO A 64 10.59 -18.21 -16.10
C PRO A 64 9.17 -18.40 -15.56
N LYS A 65 8.35 -17.34 -15.57
CA LYS A 65 6.95 -17.35 -15.12
C LYS A 65 6.10 -18.45 -15.77
N LEU A 66 6.35 -18.77 -17.05
CA LEU A 66 5.58 -19.79 -17.76
C LEU A 66 5.97 -21.22 -17.35
N HIS A 67 7.24 -21.44 -17.03
CA HIS A 67 7.76 -22.75 -16.62
C HIS A 67 7.26 -23.13 -15.22
N PHE A 68 7.23 -22.15 -14.33
CA PHE A 68 6.71 -22.33 -12.97
C PHE A 68 5.19 -22.50 -12.91
N LEU A 69 4.46 -22.26 -14.02
CA LEU A 69 3.00 -22.32 -14.04
C LEU A 69 2.44 -23.69 -13.62
N GLY A 70 3.16 -24.77 -13.94
CA GLY A 70 2.80 -26.13 -13.50
C GLY A 70 2.98 -26.33 -11.99
N ASP A 71 4.02 -25.73 -11.41
CA ASP A 71 4.37 -25.88 -9.99
C ASP A 71 3.40 -25.13 -9.07
N TYR A 72 2.74 -24.07 -9.56
CA TYR A 72 1.74 -23.34 -8.78
C TYR A 72 0.59 -24.23 -8.31
N VAL A 73 0.20 -25.27 -9.06
CA VAL A 73 -0.91 -26.14 -8.64
C VAL A 73 -0.53 -26.92 -7.37
N ALA A 74 0.67 -27.47 -7.32
CA ALA A 74 1.17 -28.15 -6.14
C ALA A 74 1.36 -27.18 -4.98
N GLN A 75 1.89 -25.98 -5.25
CA GLN A 75 2.09 -24.94 -4.25
C GLN A 75 0.77 -24.44 -3.66
N ILE A 76 -0.26 -24.18 -4.47
CA ILE A 76 -1.58 -23.74 -4.01
C ILE A 76 -2.25 -24.82 -3.14
N ARG A 77 -2.07 -26.10 -3.47
CA ARG A 77 -2.60 -27.20 -2.64
C ARG A 77 -1.87 -27.32 -1.30
N ALA A 78 -0.57 -27.10 -1.28
CA ALA A 78 0.25 -27.23 -0.08
C ALA A 78 0.18 -26.01 0.84
N LEU A 79 0.13 -24.81 0.27
CA LEU A 79 0.27 -23.52 0.98
C LEU A 79 -1.01 -22.68 0.98
N GLY A 80 -2.04 -23.08 0.22
CA GLY A 80 -3.23 -22.28 -0.01
C GLY A 80 -3.02 -21.22 -1.10
N THR A 81 -4.08 -20.48 -1.42
CA THR A 81 -4.01 -19.37 -2.37
C THR A 81 -3.26 -18.19 -1.77
N THR A 82 -2.21 -17.75 -2.45
CA THR A 82 -1.43 -16.55 -2.09
C THR A 82 -2.12 -15.25 -2.54
N ASP A 83 -3.41 -15.32 -2.92
CA ASP A 83 -4.28 -14.25 -3.42
C ASP A 83 -4.28 -13.00 -2.52
N SER A 84 -4.08 -13.18 -1.21
CA SER A 84 -4.16 -12.10 -0.23
C SER A 84 -2.81 -11.63 0.31
N PHE A 85 -1.67 -12.00 -0.29
CA PHE A 85 -0.38 -11.43 0.14
C PHE A 85 -0.17 -10.06 -0.51
N THR A 86 -0.94 -9.08 -0.04
CA THR A 86 -0.58 -7.67 -0.22
C THR A 86 0.74 -7.41 0.52
N SER A 87 1.60 -6.57 -0.04
CA SER A 87 2.81 -6.08 0.63
C SER A 87 2.51 -5.55 2.02
N GLN A 88 1.28 -5.11 2.29
CA GLN A 88 0.79 -4.69 3.59
C GLN A 88 0.73 -5.84 4.61
N ILE A 89 0.24 -7.03 4.24
CA ILE A 89 0.19 -8.21 5.14
C ILE A 89 1.59 -8.75 5.44
N VAL A 90 2.50 -8.73 4.45
CA VAL A 90 3.91 -9.11 4.68
C VAL A 90 4.62 -8.06 5.55
N ASN A 91 4.25 -6.77 5.42
CA ASN A 91 4.77 -5.71 6.29
C ASN A 91 4.23 -5.80 7.72
N ASP A 92 2.96 -6.17 7.92
CA ASP A 92 2.37 -6.28 9.25
C ASP A 92 2.88 -7.52 10.01
N PHE A 93 3.06 -8.66 9.34
CA PHE A 93 3.67 -9.84 9.95
C PHE A 93 5.20 -9.71 10.12
N GLY A 94 5.89 -8.99 9.23
CA GLY A 94 7.32 -8.70 9.31
C GLY A 94 7.70 -7.54 10.25
N ALA A 95 6.73 -6.66 10.58
CA ALA A 95 6.95 -5.52 11.47
C ALA A 95 7.24 -5.92 12.92
N ASN A 96 6.91 -7.14 13.33
CA ASN A 96 7.15 -7.60 14.69
C ASN A 96 8.62 -7.96 14.99
N PHE A 97 9.50 -7.99 13.98
CA PHE A 97 10.88 -8.49 14.18
C PHE A 97 12.02 -7.49 13.99
N ASN A 98 11.82 -6.24 13.55
CA ASN A 98 12.86 -5.18 13.61
C ASN A 98 12.27 -3.78 13.31
N ILE A 99 11.73 -3.15 14.36
CA ILE A 99 11.00 -1.87 14.31
C ILE A 99 11.99 -0.70 14.35
N LYS A 100 12.44 -0.24 13.17
CA LYS A 100 12.95 1.13 12.92
C LYS A 100 13.33 1.31 11.43
N PRO A 101 14.14 0.43 10.81
CA PRO A 101 14.47 0.60 9.39
C PRO A 101 13.26 0.40 8.47
N SER A 102 12.30 -0.45 8.85
CA SER A 102 11.09 -0.74 8.06
C SER A 102 10.14 0.46 7.97
N LYS A 103 9.74 1.05 9.11
CA LYS A 103 8.85 2.22 9.14
C LYS A 103 9.42 3.39 8.33
N CYS A 104 10.73 3.64 8.48
CA CYS A 104 11.36 4.73 7.77
C CYS A 104 11.55 4.44 6.27
N GLY A 105 11.82 3.19 5.90
CA GLY A 105 11.92 2.79 4.48
C GLY A 105 10.59 2.78 3.74
N MET A 106 9.46 2.56 4.43
CA MET A 106 8.11 2.50 3.84
C MET A 106 7.54 3.88 3.47
N ASN A 107 7.85 4.92 4.26
CA ASN A 107 7.34 6.28 4.05
C ASN A 107 8.26 7.18 3.22
N THR A 108 9.37 6.62 2.73
CA THR A 108 10.31 7.37 1.88
C THR A 108 10.09 7.00 0.42
N ARG A 109 10.10 8.00 -0.46
CA ARG A 109 10.27 7.71 -1.88
C ARG A 109 11.68 7.16 -2.00
N LYS A 110 11.85 5.91 -2.46
CA LYS A 110 13.15 5.21 -2.57
C LYS A 110 14.21 5.92 -3.44
N ASN A 111 13.89 7.09 -3.98
CA ASN A 111 14.82 8.04 -4.57
C ASN A 111 15.39 8.95 -3.46
N ASN A 112 16.70 8.89 -3.22
CA ASN A 112 17.38 9.65 -2.16
C ASN A 112 16.78 9.40 -0.76
N ALA A 113 16.78 8.13 -0.34
CA ALA A 113 16.12 7.69 0.90
C ALA A 113 16.83 8.14 2.18
N VAL A 114 18.17 8.22 2.17
CA VAL A 114 18.97 8.50 3.38
C VAL A 114 18.60 9.84 4.03
N PRO A 115 18.53 10.98 3.31
CA PRO A 115 18.13 12.25 3.91
C PRO A 115 16.68 12.26 4.40
N GLN A 116 15.79 11.51 3.73
CA GLN A 116 14.39 11.42 4.14
C GLN A 116 14.23 10.64 5.45
N ILE A 117 15.01 9.57 5.63
CA ILE A 117 15.07 8.79 6.87
C ILE A 117 15.57 9.68 8.02
N VAL A 118 16.67 10.41 7.80
CA VAL A 118 17.25 11.31 8.82
C VAL A 118 16.26 12.39 9.25
N ASN A 119 15.56 13.03 8.29
CA ASN A 119 14.58 14.06 8.63
C ASN A 119 13.39 13.52 9.45
N MET A 120 12.97 12.28 9.20
CA MET A 120 11.91 11.64 9.96
C MET A 120 12.35 11.31 11.39
N ASP A 121 13.58 10.81 11.57
CA ASP A 121 14.17 10.54 12.88
C ASP A 121 14.33 11.82 13.73
N VAL A 122 14.76 12.92 13.09
CA VAL A 122 14.84 14.23 13.75
C VAL A 122 13.46 14.72 14.21
N ARG A 123 12.42 14.55 13.38
CA ARG A 123 11.06 14.92 13.74
C ARG A 123 10.53 14.06 14.89
N GLU A 124 10.67 12.74 14.80
CA GLU A 124 10.25 11.81 15.85
C GLU A 124 10.94 12.14 17.19
N SER A 125 12.25 12.41 17.14
CA SER A 125 13.02 12.85 18.31
C SER A 125 12.51 14.17 18.89
N ALA A 126 12.14 15.14 18.05
CA ALA A 126 11.56 16.40 18.52
C ALA A 126 10.19 16.19 19.18
N HIS A 127 9.33 15.35 18.60
CA HIS A 127 8.03 14.99 19.18
C HIS A 127 8.17 14.28 20.53
N HIS A 128 9.11 13.34 20.66
CA HIS A 128 9.36 12.68 21.95
C HIS A 128 9.88 13.63 23.03
N ARG A 129 10.70 14.63 22.67
CA ARG A 129 11.13 15.67 23.61
C ARG A 129 9.93 16.50 24.08
N MET A 130 9.10 16.97 23.15
CA MET A 130 7.89 17.72 23.48
C MET A 130 6.93 16.91 24.36
N GLU A 131 6.76 15.61 24.09
CA GLU A 131 5.93 14.73 24.91
C GLU A 131 6.52 14.54 26.32
N ALA A 132 7.84 14.38 26.44
CA ALA A 132 8.51 14.29 27.73
C ALA A 132 8.34 15.58 28.56
N ASP A 133 8.49 16.74 27.93
CA ASP A 133 8.29 18.05 28.56
C ASP A 133 6.83 18.24 29.03
N LEU A 134 5.85 17.83 28.21
CA LEU A 134 4.42 17.85 28.58
C LEU A 134 4.11 16.92 29.76
N ARG A 135 4.70 15.72 29.80
CA ARG A 135 4.53 14.80 30.93
C ARG A 135 5.11 15.36 32.22
N VAL A 136 6.23 16.06 32.18
CA VAL A 136 6.79 16.72 33.37
C VAL A 136 5.84 17.82 33.86
N TRP A 137 5.29 18.62 32.95
CA TRP A 137 4.34 19.69 33.30
C TRP A 137 3.04 19.18 33.95
N ASP A 138 2.50 18.05 33.47
CA ASP A 138 1.26 17.46 34.02
C ASP A 138 1.44 16.97 35.48
N ASN A 139 2.66 16.61 35.88
CA ASN A 139 2.95 16.15 37.24
C ASN A 139 3.03 17.29 38.28
N ASP A 140 3.20 18.56 37.86
CA ASP A 140 3.37 19.70 38.76
C ASP A 140 2.07 20.46 39.07
N THR A 141 0.94 20.08 38.46
CA THR A 141 -0.34 20.78 38.64
C THR A 141 -1.45 19.84 39.11
N PRO A 142 -1.91 19.89 40.37
CA PRO A 142 -3.15 19.23 40.76
C PRO A 142 -4.32 20.06 40.25
N VAL A 143 -4.61 19.98 38.94
CA VAL A 143 -5.78 20.64 38.35
C VAL A 143 -6.88 19.62 38.22
N MET A 144 -8.03 19.93 38.82
CA MET A 144 -9.31 19.27 38.62
C MET A 144 -9.67 19.33 37.12
N THR A 145 -9.34 18.29 36.36
CA THR A 145 -9.51 18.22 34.89
C THR A 145 -10.91 17.82 34.44
N ALA A 146 -11.83 17.53 35.34
CA ALA A 146 -13.17 17.05 34.96
C ALA A 146 -14.05 18.14 34.30
N ASP A 147 -13.87 19.42 34.66
CA ASP A 147 -14.83 20.48 34.27
C ASP A 147 -14.40 21.35 33.08
N ILE A 148 -13.10 21.47 32.78
CA ILE A 148 -12.65 22.38 31.70
C ILE A 148 -12.72 21.73 30.31
N ASP A 149 -12.44 20.42 30.21
CA ASP A 149 -12.45 19.68 28.94
C ASP A 149 -13.87 19.57 28.35
N THR A 150 -14.88 19.52 29.23
CA THR A 150 -16.31 19.48 28.87
C THR A 150 -16.84 20.84 28.42
N LEU A 151 -16.30 21.94 28.95
CA LEU A 151 -16.82 23.29 28.69
C LEU A 151 -16.17 23.96 27.46
N MET A 152 -14.93 23.60 27.13
CA MET A 152 -14.18 24.21 26.01
C MET A 152 -14.16 23.37 24.74
N SER A 153 -14.51 22.09 24.81
CA SER A 153 -14.77 21.27 23.62
C SER A 153 -16.15 21.62 23.06
N GLY A 154 -16.21 22.68 22.27
CA GLY A 154 -17.12 22.76 21.12
C GLY A 154 -16.80 21.68 20.06
N ASN A 155 -16.38 20.49 20.51
CA ASN A 155 -16.05 19.36 19.66
C ASN A 155 -17.37 18.76 19.22
N HIS A 156 -17.74 19.11 18.00
CA HIS A 156 -18.85 18.49 17.29
C HIS A 156 -18.69 16.95 17.19
N HIS A 157 -17.49 16.42 17.42
CA HIS A 157 -17.17 15.00 17.28
C HIS A 157 -16.40 14.47 18.48
N HIS A 158 -16.85 13.33 18.99
CA HIS A 158 -16.12 12.51 19.94
C HIS A 158 -15.35 11.43 19.16
N ILE A 159 -14.02 11.48 19.19
CA ILE A 159 -13.16 10.46 18.58
C ILE A 159 -12.78 9.46 19.68
N ALA A 160 -12.98 8.17 19.41
CA ALA A 160 -12.63 7.11 20.34
C ALA A 160 -11.12 7.12 20.62
N LYS A 161 -10.73 6.91 21.89
CA LYS A 161 -9.32 6.89 22.32
C LYS A 161 -8.58 5.58 21.98
N ASP A 162 -9.30 4.56 21.54
CA ASP A 162 -8.78 3.21 21.30
C ASP A 162 -9.53 2.54 20.13
N GLU A 163 -8.79 1.83 19.26
CA GLU A 163 -9.29 1.08 18.11
C GLU A 163 -9.15 -0.44 18.29
N SER A 164 -8.72 -0.89 19.47
CA SER A 164 -8.57 -2.32 19.81
C SER A 164 -9.86 -3.11 19.60
N LEU A 165 -9.73 -4.32 19.04
CA LEU A 165 -10.83 -5.27 18.84
C LEU A 165 -11.54 -5.66 20.15
N ALA A 166 -10.87 -5.50 21.30
CA ALA A 166 -11.49 -5.73 22.60
C ALA A 166 -12.58 -4.71 22.96
N THR A 167 -12.55 -3.54 22.32
CA THR A 167 -13.48 -2.42 22.54
C THR A 167 -14.60 -2.39 21.49
N TRP A 168 -14.61 -3.36 20.56
CA TRP A 168 -15.67 -3.49 19.57
C TRP A 168 -16.96 -3.96 20.21
N HIS A 169 -17.99 -3.13 20.13
CA HIS A 169 -19.33 -3.49 20.56
C HIS A 169 -20.13 -4.00 19.36
N HIS A 170 -20.61 -5.24 19.44
CA HIS A 170 -21.61 -5.72 18.50
C HIS A 170 -22.90 -4.91 18.69
N VAL A 171 -23.38 -4.30 17.60
CA VAL A 171 -24.51 -3.36 17.65
C VAL A 171 -25.78 -4.03 18.19
N GLY A 172 -25.97 -5.33 17.95
CA GLY A 172 -27.09 -6.10 18.52
C GLY A 172 -27.04 -6.15 20.05
N ASP A 173 -25.90 -6.60 20.60
CA ASP A 173 -25.68 -6.75 22.04
C ASP A 173 -25.77 -5.40 22.76
N TRP A 174 -25.29 -4.34 22.09
CA TRP A 174 -25.41 -2.97 22.59
C TRP A 174 -26.87 -2.52 22.67
N LEU A 175 -27.68 -2.78 21.64
CA LEU A 175 -29.10 -2.43 21.65
C LEU A 175 -29.91 -3.23 22.67
N GLU A 176 -29.59 -4.50 22.89
CA GLU A 176 -30.22 -5.31 23.92
C GLU A 176 -29.94 -4.73 25.32
N LYS A 177 -28.69 -4.30 25.56
CA LYS A 177 -28.31 -3.65 26.82
C LYS A 177 -29.03 -2.31 27.03
N HIS A 178 -29.35 -1.59 25.95
CA HIS A 178 -29.98 -0.26 25.98
C HIS A 178 -31.47 -0.27 25.56
N HIS A 179 -32.17 -1.40 25.64
CA HIS A 179 -33.55 -1.54 25.18
C HIS A 179 -34.57 -0.60 25.86
N GLY A 180 -34.26 -0.12 27.06
CA GLY A 180 -35.11 0.83 27.80
C GLY A 180 -34.94 2.29 27.38
N ASP A 181 -33.93 2.62 26.57
CA ASP A 181 -33.67 3.98 26.12
C ASP A 181 -34.57 4.36 24.94
N PRO A 182 -35.40 5.42 25.05
CA PRO A 182 -36.21 5.92 23.95
C PRO A 182 -35.41 6.24 22.67
N ALA A 183 -34.12 6.61 22.80
CA ALA A 183 -33.25 6.91 21.66
C ALA A 183 -32.86 5.67 20.84
N CYS A 184 -32.86 4.48 21.47
CA CYS A 184 -32.59 3.21 20.79
C CYS A 184 -33.83 2.66 20.05
N LYS A 185 -35.02 3.25 20.26
CA LYS A 185 -36.25 2.85 19.58
C LYS A 185 -36.15 3.13 18.08
N ASN A 186 -36.40 2.10 17.27
CA ASN A 186 -36.28 2.15 15.81
C ASN A 186 -34.87 2.48 15.29
N PHE A 187 -33.83 2.32 16.10
CA PHE A 187 -32.46 2.60 15.69
C PHE A 187 -32.02 1.73 14.51
N LEU A 188 -32.17 0.40 14.59
CA LEU A 188 -31.77 -0.51 13.50
C LEU A 188 -32.50 -0.25 12.18
N PRO A 189 -33.84 -0.10 12.15
CA PRO A 189 -34.53 0.31 10.93
C PRO A 189 -33.99 1.60 10.32
N ARG A 190 -33.77 2.64 11.14
CA ARG A 190 -33.25 3.94 10.66
C ARG A 190 -31.81 3.84 10.17
N LEU A 191 -30.97 3.06 10.85
CA LEU A 191 -29.59 2.82 10.45
C LEU A 191 -29.53 2.08 9.12
N LYS A 192 -30.34 1.03 8.94
CA LYS A 192 -30.44 0.31 7.66
C LYS A 192 -30.91 1.22 6.53
N VAL A 193 -31.94 2.02 6.77
CA VAL A 193 -32.41 3.01 5.78
C VAL A 193 -31.29 3.99 5.42
N HIS A 194 -30.54 4.49 6.39
CA HIS A 194 -29.45 5.44 6.12
C HIS A 194 -28.28 4.82 5.34
N ILE A 195 -27.87 3.59 5.67
CA ILE A 195 -26.77 2.90 4.98
C ILE A 195 -27.16 2.47 3.57
N LEU A 196 -28.42 2.05 3.39
CA LEU A 196 -28.94 1.54 2.11
C LEU A 196 -29.54 2.64 1.22
N ALA A 197 -29.75 3.83 1.75
CA ALA A 197 -30.09 5.01 0.96
C ALA A 197 -28.81 5.54 0.30
N TRP A 198 -28.58 5.08 -0.93
CA TRP A 198 -27.66 5.69 -1.89
C TRP A 198 -28.48 6.46 -2.93
#